data_AF-A0A938K049-F1
#
_entry.id   AF-A0A938K049-F1
#
_cell.length_a   1.000
_cell.length_b   1.000
_cell.length_c   1.000
_cell.angle_alpha   90.00
_cell.angle_beta   90.00
_cell.angle_gamma   90.00
#
_symmetry.space_group_name_H-M   'P 1'
#
loop_
_entity.id
_entity.type
_entity.pdbx_description
1 polymer ?
#
loop_
_entity_poly.entity_id
_entity_poly.type
_entity_poly.pdbx_seq_one_letter_code
_entity_poly.pdbx_strand_id
1 'polypeptide(L)' 'GMRMGGHMGHANVTVRNLEVIDVDREDNLLVVKGAVPGPNGGYVVVRRAKR' A
#
# COMPACT_ATOMS: atom_id res chain seq x y z
N GLY A 1 -20.05 17.44 4.89
CA GLY A 1 -19.24 18.66 4.97
C GLY A 1 -18.70 19.01 3.60
N MET A 2 -18.54 20.30 3.30
CA MET A 2 -18.00 20.78 2.03
C MET A 2 -16.47 20.63 2.02
N ARG A 3 -15.88 20.14 0.93
CA ARG A 3 -14.42 20.01 0.80
C ARG A 3 -13.82 21.41 0.62
N MET A 4 -12.95 21.83 1.54
CA MET A 4 -12.23 23.11 1.50
C MET A 4 -10.71 22.86 1.64
N GLY A 5 -9.90 23.89 1.44
CA GLY A 5 -8.45 23.80 1.60
C GLY A 5 -8.02 23.38 3.02
N GLY A 6 -6.91 22.65 3.12
CA GLY A 6 -6.36 22.13 4.37
C GLY A 6 -5.15 21.23 4.13
N HIS A 7 -4.57 20.68 5.20
CA HIS A 7 -3.47 19.72 5.11
C HIS A 7 -3.93 18.43 4.42
N MET A 8 -3.16 17.97 3.42
CA MET A 8 -3.48 16.78 2.62
C MET A 8 -2.31 15.80 2.66
N GLY A 9 -2.60 14.52 2.85
CA GLY A 9 -1.59 13.47 3.01
C GLY A 9 -1.25 13.21 4.48
N HIS A 10 -0.12 12.54 4.71
CA HIS A 10 0.29 12.03 6.04
C HIS A 10 -0.84 11.29 6.78
N ALA A 11 -1.59 10.48 6.03
CA ALA A 11 -2.71 9.71 6.55
C ALA A 11 -2.52 8.24 6.21
N ASN A 12 -3.05 7.35 7.06
CA ASN A 12 -3.05 5.92 6.81
C ASN A 12 -4.01 5.59 5.68
N VAL A 13 -3.47 5.16 4.54
CA VAL A 13 -4.24 4.74 3.37
C VAL A 13 -4.05 3.23 3.16
N THR A 14 -5.14 2.51 2.87
CA THR A 14 -5.09 1.11 2.46
C THR A 14 -5.61 0.97 1.04
N VAL A 15 -4.73 0.57 0.12
CA VAL A 15 -5.13 0.09 -1.20
C VAL A 15 -5.54 -1.37 -1.07
N ARG A 16 -6.71 -1.73 -1.57
CA ARG A 16 -7.29 -3.08 -1.44
C ARG A 16 -7.13 -3.86 -2.74
N ASN A 17 -7.16 -5.18 -2.62
CA ASN A 17 -7.20 -6.12 -3.75
C ASN A 17 -6.04 -5.98 -4.74
N LEU A 18 -4.84 -5.68 -4.23
CA LEU A 18 -3.62 -5.77 -5.04
C LEU A 18 -3.25 -7.23 -5.30
N GLU A 19 -2.80 -7.52 -6.51
CA GLU A 19 -2.39 -8.84 -6.96
C GLU A 19 -0.90 -9.06 -6.61
N VAL A 20 -0.59 -10.19 -5.96
CA VAL A 20 0.79 -10.62 -5.73
C VAL A 20 1.25 -11.37 -6.97
N ILE A 21 2.26 -10.83 -7.66
CA ILE A 21 2.76 -11.40 -8.90
C ILE A 21 3.94 -12.33 -8.68
N ASP A 22 4.74 -12.11 -7.63
CA ASP A 22 5.85 -12.99 -7.29
C ASP A 22 6.21 -12.92 -5.80
N VAL A 23 6.83 -13.99 -5.30
CA VAL A 23 7.37 -14.09 -3.95
C VAL A 23 8.76 -14.72 -4.00
N ASP A 24 9.78 -13.89 -3.85
CA ASP A 24 11.15 -14.36 -3.71
C ASP A 24 11.47 -14.57 -2.23
N ARG A 25 11.72 -15.82 -1.85
CA ARG A 25 12.05 -16.18 -0.47
C ARG A 25 13.54 -16.05 -0.16
N GLU A 26 14.39 -16.05 -1.17
CA GLU A 26 15.84 -15.91 -0.99
C GLU A 26 16.17 -14.47 -0.63
N ASP A 27 15.59 -13.52 -1.36
CA ASP A 27 15.77 -12.09 -1.13
C ASP A 27 14.73 -11.46 -0.20
N ASN A 28 13.76 -12.26 0.28
CA ASN A 28 12.61 -11.80 1.09
C ASN A 28 11.79 -10.69 0.40
N LEU A 29 11.61 -10.80 -0.92
CA LEU A 29 10.90 -9.83 -1.74
C LEU A 29 9.46 -10.28 -2.03
N LEU A 30 8.54 -9.34 -1.93
CA LEU A 30 7.15 -9.51 -2.33
C LEU A 30 6.84 -8.56 -3.49
N VAL A 31 6.59 -9.11 -4.66
CA VAL A 31 6.30 -8.30 -5.86
C VAL A 31 4.79 -8.18 -6.01
N VAL A 32 4.31 -6.94 -6.01
CA VAL A 32 2.88 -6.61 -6.06
C VAL A 32 2.59 -5.78 -7.29
N LYS A 33 1.51 -6.11 -8.00
CA LYS A 33 1.05 -5.34 -9.15
C LYS A 33 0.21 -4.15 -8.69
N GLY A 34 0.67 -2.95 -9.02
CA GLY A 34 -0.02 -1.69 -8.75
C GLY A 34 0.81 -0.75 -7.87
N ALA A 35 0.12 0.15 -7.18
CA ALA A 35 0.75 1.18 -6.35
C ALA A 35 0.55 0.89 -4.86
N VAL A 36 1.65 0.94 -4.10
CA VAL A 36 1.66 0.90 -2.64
C VAL A 36 1.70 2.34 -2.11
N PRO A 37 0.86 2.71 -1.12
CA PRO A 37 0.83 4.07 -0.61
C PRO A 37 2.07 4.38 0.23
N GLY A 38 2.57 5.60 0.11
CA GLY A 38 3.71 6.11 0.88
C GLY A 38 5.00 6.21 0.05
N PRO A 39 6.06 6.78 0.63
CA PRO A 39 7.37 6.87 -0.02
C PRO A 39 8.13 5.53 0.02
N ASN A 40 9.14 5.38 -0.84
CA ASN A 40 10.07 4.25 -0.80
C ASN A 40 10.78 4.18 0.56
N GLY A 41 10.95 2.98 1.10
CA GLY A 41 11.52 2.75 2.44
C GLY A 41 10.54 2.98 3.61
N GLY A 42 9.30 3.38 3.32
CA GLY A 42 8.23 3.46 4.31
C GLY A 42 7.81 2.09 4.84
N TYR A 43 7.39 2.05 6.10
CA TYR A 43 6.83 0.83 6.69
C TYR A 43 5.41 0.58 6.16
N VAL A 44 5.15 -0.65 5.72
CA VAL A 44 3.85 -1.07 5.18
C VAL A 44 3.39 -2.36 5.85
N VAL A 45 2.07 -2.53 5.94
CA VAL A 45 1.46 -3.74 6.49
C VAL A 45 0.66 -4.44 5.39
N VAL A 46 1.07 -5.66 5.05
CA VAL A 46 0.37 -6.51 4.08
C VAL A 46 -0.58 -7.45 4.84
N ARG A 47 -1.83 -7.50 4.42
CA ARG A 47 -2.86 -8.39 4.99
C ARG A 47 -3.68 -9.04 3.90
N ARG A 48 -4.20 -10.24 4.16
CA ARG A 48 -5.13 -10.91 3.25
C ARG A 48 -6.34 -10.01 2.98
N ALA A 49 -6.65 -9.81 1.70
CA ALA A 49 -7.83 -9.06 1.31
C ALA A 49 -9.09 -9.75 1.84
N LYS A 50 -10.00 -8.95 2.41
CA LYS A 50 -11.37 -9.36 2.71
C LYS A 50 -12.26 -8.70 1.66
N ARG A 51 -13.28 -9.42 1.19
CA ARG A 51 -14.26 -8.93 0.22
C ARG A 51 -14.85 -7.58 0.66
#